data_AF-A0A3C1B5E4-F1
#
_entry.id   AF-A0A3C1B5E4-F1
#
_cell.length_a   1.000
_cell.length_b   1.000
_cell.length_c   1.000
_cell.angle_alpha   90.00
_cell.angle_beta   90.00
_cell.angle_gamma   90.00
#
_symmetry.space_group_name_H-M   'P 1'
#
loop_
_entity.id
_entity.type
_entity.pdbx_description
1 polymer ?
#
loop_
_entity_poly.entity_id
_entity_poly.type
_entity_poly.pdbx_seq_one_letter_code
_entity_poly.pdbx_strand_id
1 'polypeptide(L)'
;MIDPKDLAYCEEAIRHGSLSFHAASKVLPKKVRDPALALYAFCRLADDEVDLQADKAPAVLALEERMDAAYAGRPRNTPMDRAFAQMVADFNMPRALPEALLEGLAWDAMDKRYHSLSDVISYSARVASAVGAMMCVLMKIREPNALARACDLGVAMQLTNIARDVGEDALERRIYLPLDWMQEAGLEVDAFFDNPRPTKAVRQMVRRLLMESNRLYYRSEAGISKLPLGSRTGIYAARYIYAGIGSEVQALGYETITQRAHTNKLQKLGWLARSILSTGVSIAMPQSAVLYAKPLQEVQFLVDAAAEQASGKRDWSDKIVLAMQQLREGDIAKNSSLVR
;
A
#
# COMPACT_ATOMS: atom_id res chain seq x y z
N MET A 1 -13.70 -0.62 20.31
CA MET A 1 -13.84 0.80 19.93
C MET A 1 -12.76 1.58 20.65
N ILE A 2 -12.01 2.41 19.92
CA ILE A 2 -10.89 3.20 20.46
C ILE A 2 -11.40 4.22 21.48
N ASP A 3 -10.67 4.40 22.59
CA ASP A 3 -10.99 5.40 23.61
C ASP A 3 -11.03 6.82 23.00
N PRO A 4 -12.05 7.65 23.27
CA PRO A 4 -12.16 8.98 22.67
C PRO A 4 -10.96 9.91 22.95
N LYS A 5 -10.29 9.78 24.10
CA LYS A 5 -9.11 10.58 24.42
C LYS A 5 -7.91 10.14 23.58
N ASP A 6 -7.77 8.84 23.37
CA ASP A 6 -6.71 8.28 22.54
C ASP A 6 -6.91 8.65 21.07
N LEU A 7 -8.16 8.61 20.61
CA LEU A 7 -8.52 9.03 19.26
C LEU A 7 -8.28 10.54 19.03
N ALA A 8 -8.61 11.39 20.00
CA ALA A 8 -8.35 12.83 19.90
C ALA A 8 -6.85 13.13 19.75
N TYR A 9 -5.99 12.37 20.44
CA TYR A 9 -4.55 12.49 20.23
C TYR A 9 -4.16 12.06 18.81
N CYS A 10 -4.69 10.94 18.31
CA CYS A 10 -4.41 10.48 16.95
C CYS A 10 -4.86 11.50 15.88
N GLU A 11 -6.00 12.16 16.10
CA GLU A 11 -6.49 13.24 15.24
C GLU A 11 -5.54 14.46 15.25
N GLU A 12 -4.94 14.77 16.40
CA GLU A 12 -3.97 15.86 16.52
C GLU A 12 -2.63 15.52 15.86
N ALA A 13 -2.20 14.25 15.95
CA ALA A 13 -0.96 13.78 15.34
C ALA A 13 -1.01 13.91 13.80
N ILE A 14 -2.13 13.54 13.17
CA ILE A 14 -2.30 13.67 11.71
C ILE A 14 -2.41 15.12 11.26
N ARG A 15 -3.01 16.00 12.08
CA ARG A 15 -3.20 17.42 11.76
C ARG A 15 -1.87 18.12 11.53
N HIS A 16 -0.84 17.73 12.27
CA HIS A 16 0.51 18.27 12.14
C HIS A 16 1.43 17.44 11.24
N GLY A 17 1.22 16.12 11.18
CA GLY A 17 2.10 15.23 10.42
C GLY A 17 1.84 15.21 8.91
N SER A 18 0.59 15.37 8.45
CA SER A 18 0.29 15.39 7.01
C SER A 18 -1.04 16.05 6.66
N LEU A 19 -0.96 17.24 6.06
CA LEU A 19 -2.13 17.99 5.58
C LEU A 19 -2.95 17.21 4.53
N SER A 20 -2.28 16.43 3.68
CA SER A 20 -2.93 15.64 2.62
C SER A 20 -3.71 14.46 3.19
N PHE A 21 -3.11 13.70 4.11
CA PHE A 21 -3.82 12.58 4.76
C PHE A 21 -4.91 13.06 5.71
N HIS A 22 -4.72 14.18 6.43
CA HIS A 22 -5.78 14.79 7.23
C HIS A 22 -6.97 15.25 6.38
N ALA A 23 -6.74 15.82 5.20
CA ALA A 23 -7.83 16.19 4.30
C ALA A 23 -8.55 14.95 3.74
N ALA A 24 -7.81 13.90 3.38
CA ALA A 24 -8.37 12.65 2.88
C ALA A 24 -9.16 11.88 3.94
N SER A 25 -8.75 11.93 5.21
CA SER A 25 -9.48 11.25 6.29
C SER A 25 -10.87 11.85 6.53
N LYS A 26 -11.06 13.16 6.26
CA LYS A 26 -12.36 13.84 6.41
C LYS A 26 -13.43 13.37 5.42
N VAL A 27 -13.04 12.80 4.29
CA VAL A 27 -13.98 12.25 3.30
C VAL A 27 -14.32 10.77 3.54
N LEU A 28 -13.70 10.13 4.55
CA LEU A 28 -14.00 8.76 4.94
C LEU A 28 -15.11 8.71 5.99
N PRO A 29 -15.97 7.67 5.97
CA PRO A 29 -16.93 7.42 7.05
C PRO A 29 -16.21 7.22 8.38
N LYS A 30 -16.77 7.72 9.50
CA LYS A 30 -16.17 7.60 10.85
C LYS A 30 -15.67 6.20 11.17
N LYS A 31 -16.44 5.16 10.82
CA LYS A 31 -16.12 3.73 11.04
C LYS A 31 -14.80 3.27 10.39
N VAL A 32 -14.34 3.95 9.35
CA VAL A 32 -13.07 3.68 8.65
C VAL A 32 -12.04 4.74 9.01
N ARG A 33 -12.46 6.00 9.12
CA ARG A 33 -11.61 7.13 9.46
C ARG A 33 -10.93 6.94 10.82
N ASP A 34 -11.69 6.65 11.87
CA ASP A 34 -11.16 6.61 13.24
C ASP A 34 -10.05 5.55 13.42
N PRO A 35 -10.20 4.30 12.96
CA PRO A 35 -9.09 3.35 12.99
C PRO A 35 -7.96 3.71 12.02
N ALA A 36 -8.23 4.40 10.90
CA ALA A 36 -7.18 4.89 10.01
C ALA A 36 -6.35 6.01 10.66
N LEU A 37 -6.95 6.83 11.54
CA LEU A 37 -6.23 7.82 12.35
C LEU A 37 -5.29 7.14 13.34
N ALA A 38 -5.73 6.05 13.99
CA ALA A 38 -4.88 5.27 14.88
C ALA A 38 -3.72 4.60 14.14
N LEU A 39 -3.98 4.04 12.96
CA LEU A 39 -2.94 3.51 12.08
C LEU A 39 -1.92 4.60 11.72
N TYR A 40 -2.38 5.76 11.25
CA TYR A 40 -1.51 6.88 10.91
C TYR A 40 -0.64 7.33 12.09
N ALA A 41 -1.25 7.47 13.27
CA ALA A 41 -0.54 7.91 14.47
C ALA A 41 0.56 6.92 14.88
N PHE A 42 0.32 5.61 14.72
CA PHE A 42 1.33 4.58 14.93
C PHE A 42 2.45 4.65 13.89
N CYS A 43 2.14 4.82 12.61
CA CYS A 43 3.16 4.97 11.56
C CYS A 43 4.04 6.20 11.82
N ARG A 44 3.43 7.34 12.19
CA ARG A 44 4.18 8.58 12.47
C ARG A 44 5.09 8.43 13.69
N LEU A 45 4.63 7.74 14.72
CA LEU A 45 5.44 7.37 15.88
C LEU A 45 6.64 6.51 15.46
N ALA A 46 6.42 5.55 14.55
CA ALA A 46 7.49 4.70 14.03
C ALA A 46 8.54 5.49 13.23
N ASP A 47 8.10 6.38 12.33
CA ASP A 47 9.00 7.29 11.59
C ASP A 47 9.83 8.13 12.56
N ASP A 48 9.18 8.76 13.55
CA ASP A 48 9.88 9.62 14.52
C ASP A 48 10.88 8.83 15.38
N GLU A 49 10.57 7.60 15.78
CA GLU A 49 11.51 6.75 16.54
C GLU A 49 12.71 6.33 15.70
N VAL A 50 12.51 6.04 14.41
CA VAL A 50 13.61 5.71 13.50
C VAL A 50 14.44 6.95 13.20
N ASP A 51 13.84 8.11 12.93
CA ASP A 51 14.54 9.33 12.53
C ASP A 51 15.34 9.96 13.68
N LEU A 52 14.79 9.99 14.89
CA LEU A 52 15.41 10.67 16.05
C LEU A 52 16.59 9.89 16.66
N GLN A 53 16.73 8.60 16.41
CA GLN A 53 17.82 7.80 16.95
C GLN A 53 19.06 7.82 16.04
N ALA A 54 20.23 8.00 16.65
CA ALA A 54 21.52 7.95 15.97
C ALA A 54 21.88 6.52 15.52
N ASP A 55 21.49 5.51 16.29
CA ASP A 55 21.60 4.09 15.92
C ASP A 55 20.21 3.56 15.54
N LYS A 56 20.08 3.05 14.32
CA LYS A 56 18.80 2.63 13.75
C LYS A 56 18.40 1.22 14.17
N ALA A 57 19.35 0.35 14.52
CA ALA A 57 19.02 -1.03 14.90
C ALA A 57 18.24 -1.12 16.23
N PRO A 58 18.60 -0.38 17.30
CA PRO A 58 17.79 -0.32 18.52
C PRO A 58 16.40 0.27 18.30
N ALA A 59 16.25 1.25 17.40
CA ALA A 59 14.96 1.84 17.06
C ALA A 59 14.01 0.80 16.43
N VAL A 60 14.50 0.01 15.49
CA VAL A 60 13.72 -1.06 14.85
C VAL A 60 13.31 -2.14 15.86
N LEU A 61 14.23 -2.56 16.75
CA LEU A 61 13.90 -3.52 17.82
C LEU A 61 12.86 -2.97 18.79
N ALA A 62 12.95 -1.68 19.16
CA ALA A 62 11.97 -1.04 20.04
C ALA A 62 10.57 -0.98 19.40
N LEU A 63 10.48 -0.81 18.09
CA LEU A 63 9.23 -0.84 17.33
C LEU A 63 8.65 -2.25 17.24
N GLU A 64 9.50 -3.26 17.07
CA GLU A 64 9.09 -4.67 17.09
C GLU A 64 8.50 -5.05 18.46
N GLU A 65 9.19 -4.73 19.56
CA GLU A 65 8.67 -4.97 20.92
C GLU A 65 7.34 -4.24 21.19
N ARG A 66 7.23 -3.01 20.69
CA ARG A 66 6.01 -2.21 20.82
C ARG A 66 4.84 -2.85 20.05
N MET A 67 5.11 -3.34 18.85
CA MET A 67 4.13 -4.06 18.04
C MET A 67 3.75 -5.40 18.71
N ASP A 68 4.72 -6.17 19.20
CA ASP A 68 4.48 -7.39 19.99
C ASP A 68 3.52 -7.14 21.16
N ALA A 69 3.79 -6.09 21.92
CA ALA A 69 2.98 -5.68 23.05
C ALA A 69 1.54 -5.32 22.61
N ALA A 70 1.38 -4.62 21.49
CA ALA A 70 0.06 -4.29 20.94
C ALA A 70 -0.72 -5.55 20.50
N TYR A 71 -0.08 -6.47 19.79
CA TYR A 71 -0.69 -7.74 19.34
C TYR A 71 -0.98 -8.70 20.50
N ALA A 72 -0.21 -8.63 21.60
CA ALA A 72 -0.47 -9.38 22.82
C ALA A 72 -1.56 -8.76 23.71
N GLY A 73 -2.17 -7.63 23.30
CA GLY A 73 -3.17 -6.91 24.09
C GLY A 73 -2.61 -6.21 25.32
N ARG A 74 -1.30 -5.95 25.35
CA ARG A 74 -0.57 -5.28 26.44
C ARG A 74 0.20 -4.07 25.93
N PRO A 75 -0.43 -3.13 25.20
CA PRO A 75 0.27 -1.98 24.63
C PRO A 75 0.97 -1.16 25.71
N ARG A 76 2.05 -0.46 25.33
CA ARG A 76 2.63 0.58 26.18
C ARG A 76 1.56 1.61 26.54
N ASN A 77 1.69 2.26 27.69
CA ASN A 77 0.66 3.18 28.20
C ASN A 77 0.69 4.56 27.51
N THR A 78 0.78 4.61 26.19
CA THR A 78 0.68 5.83 25.38
C THR A 78 -0.62 5.81 24.56
N PRO A 79 -1.21 6.97 24.24
CA PRO A 79 -2.45 7.02 23.46
C PRO A 79 -2.37 6.33 22.09
N MET A 80 -1.24 6.44 21.37
CA MET A 80 -1.05 5.85 20.04
C MET A 80 -0.97 4.32 20.12
N ASP A 81 -0.23 3.82 21.11
CA ASP A 81 -0.07 2.38 21.37
C ASP A 81 -1.41 1.73 21.73
N ARG A 82 -2.19 2.36 22.62
CA ARG A 82 -3.52 1.87 23.00
C ARG A 82 -4.50 1.91 21.82
N ALA A 83 -4.52 3.00 21.06
CA ALA A 83 -5.38 3.13 19.89
C ALA A 83 -5.04 2.10 18.81
N PHE A 84 -3.75 1.88 18.55
CA PHE A 84 -3.27 0.88 17.60
C PHE A 84 -3.65 -0.54 18.05
N ALA A 85 -3.39 -0.92 19.31
CA ALA A 85 -3.77 -2.23 19.83
C ALA A 85 -5.27 -2.50 19.75
N GLN A 86 -6.10 -1.49 20.07
CA GLN A 86 -7.55 -1.60 19.91
C GLN A 86 -7.96 -1.77 18.44
N MET A 87 -7.33 -1.05 17.51
CA MET A 87 -7.56 -1.20 16.07
C MET A 87 -7.18 -2.60 15.59
N VAL A 88 -6.01 -3.11 16.00
CA VAL A 88 -5.55 -4.47 15.68
C VAL A 88 -6.58 -5.50 16.12
N ALA A 89 -7.08 -5.40 17.36
CA ALA A 89 -8.08 -6.30 17.91
C ALA A 89 -9.44 -6.18 17.18
N ASP A 90 -9.95 -4.95 16.99
CA ASP A 90 -11.28 -4.69 16.40
C ASP A 90 -11.39 -5.20 14.94
N PHE A 91 -10.28 -5.21 14.20
CA PHE A 91 -10.25 -5.55 12.77
C PHE A 91 -9.57 -6.88 12.46
N ASN A 92 -9.03 -7.57 13.47
CA ASN A 92 -8.15 -8.73 13.29
C ASN A 92 -7.06 -8.41 12.26
N MET A 93 -6.32 -7.32 12.50
CA MET A 93 -5.30 -6.83 11.58
C MET A 93 -4.23 -7.93 11.40
N PRO A 94 -3.95 -8.40 10.16
CA PRO A 94 -2.88 -9.35 9.94
C PRO A 94 -1.55 -8.71 10.25
N ARG A 95 -0.81 -9.33 11.15
CA ARG A 95 0.48 -8.84 11.66
C ARG A 95 1.50 -8.54 10.57
N ALA A 96 1.52 -9.35 9.52
CA ALA A 96 2.40 -9.17 8.36
C ALA A 96 2.24 -7.80 7.65
N LEU A 97 1.09 -7.13 7.76
CA LEU A 97 0.88 -5.83 7.10
C LEU A 97 1.64 -4.67 7.76
N PRO A 98 1.46 -4.38 9.07
CA PRO A 98 2.30 -3.39 9.74
C PRO A 98 3.77 -3.82 9.84
N GLU A 99 4.07 -5.12 9.93
CA GLU A 99 5.46 -5.62 9.84
C GLU A 99 6.13 -5.22 8.53
N ALA A 100 5.44 -5.39 7.39
CA ALA A 100 5.96 -4.97 6.10
C ALA A 100 6.26 -3.48 6.06
N LEU A 101 5.40 -2.66 6.67
CA LEU A 101 5.64 -1.22 6.76
C LEU A 101 6.89 -0.89 7.59
N LEU A 102 7.02 -1.50 8.78
CA LEU A 102 8.21 -1.34 9.62
C LEU A 102 9.49 -1.81 8.92
N GLU A 103 9.42 -2.92 8.15
CA GLU A 103 10.53 -3.39 7.32
C GLU A 103 10.92 -2.34 6.26
N GLY A 104 9.94 -1.68 5.64
CA GLY A 104 10.17 -0.58 4.70
C GLY A 104 10.88 0.61 5.35
N LEU A 105 10.45 1.02 6.55
CA LEU A 105 11.11 2.09 7.31
C LEU A 105 12.55 1.71 7.69
N ALA A 106 12.78 0.45 8.06
CA ALA A 106 14.12 -0.06 8.32
C ALA A 106 15.00 0.00 7.06
N TRP A 107 14.46 -0.27 5.87
CA TRP A 107 15.20 -0.15 4.61
C TRP A 107 15.63 1.29 4.31
N ASP A 108 14.74 2.26 4.57
CA ASP A 108 15.08 3.69 4.44
C ASP A 108 16.15 4.10 5.45
N ALA A 109 16.08 3.59 6.68
CA ALA A 109 17.07 3.86 7.72
C ALA A 109 18.46 3.25 7.44
N MET A 110 18.51 2.17 6.64
CA MET A 110 19.74 1.49 6.22
C MET A 110 20.26 1.98 4.86
N ASP A 111 19.68 3.05 4.30
CA ASP A 111 20.01 3.60 2.99
C ASP A 111 20.07 2.52 1.88
N LYS A 112 19.11 1.59 1.93
CA LYS A 112 19.08 0.46 0.99
C LYS A 112 18.97 0.97 -0.44
N ARG A 113 19.85 0.48 -1.31
CA ARG A 113 19.83 0.78 -2.75
C ARG A 113 19.11 -0.32 -3.53
N TYR A 114 18.42 0.08 -4.60
CA TYR A 114 17.53 -0.80 -5.37
C TYR A 114 18.12 -1.08 -6.75
N HIS A 115 18.48 -2.34 -7.02
CA HIS A 115 19.15 -2.68 -8.27
C HIS A 115 18.23 -2.58 -9.47
N SER A 116 17.00 -3.09 -9.36
CA SER A 116 16.03 -3.19 -10.44
C SER A 116 14.71 -2.49 -10.13
N LEU A 117 13.87 -2.30 -11.14
CA LEU A 117 12.49 -1.83 -10.93
C LEU A 117 11.69 -2.76 -10.00
N SER A 118 11.94 -4.07 -10.04
CA SER A 118 11.30 -5.03 -9.13
C SER A 118 11.68 -4.75 -7.67
N ASP A 119 12.94 -4.38 -7.40
CA ASP A 119 13.37 -3.99 -6.05
C ASP A 119 12.67 -2.72 -5.57
N VAL A 120 12.49 -1.73 -6.47
CA VAL A 120 11.74 -0.49 -6.18
C VAL A 120 10.26 -0.78 -5.92
N ILE A 121 9.66 -1.72 -6.66
CA ILE A 121 8.28 -2.18 -6.42
C ILE A 121 8.21 -2.94 -5.09
N SER A 122 9.23 -3.73 -4.72
CA SER A 122 9.32 -4.47 -3.45
C SER A 122 9.42 -3.52 -2.25
N TYR A 123 10.14 -2.41 -2.40
CA TYR A 123 10.12 -1.31 -1.44
C TYR A 123 8.74 -0.64 -1.38
N SER A 124 8.18 -0.30 -2.54
CA SER A 124 6.85 0.30 -2.64
C SER A 124 5.75 -0.56 -2.03
N ALA A 125 5.89 -1.89 -2.11
CA ALA A 125 4.99 -2.84 -1.49
C ALA A 125 4.93 -2.63 0.04
N ARG A 126 6.09 -2.44 0.66
CA ARG A 126 6.27 -2.24 2.10
C ARG A 126 5.77 -0.88 2.56
N VAL A 127 6.27 0.19 1.94
CA VAL A 127 5.97 1.55 2.43
C VAL A 127 4.62 2.10 1.98
N ALA A 128 3.98 1.52 0.96
CA ALA A 128 2.71 2.03 0.43
C ALA A 128 1.64 0.96 0.21
N SER A 129 1.94 -0.19 -0.41
CA SER A 129 0.92 -1.23 -0.62
C SER A 129 0.44 -1.85 0.68
N ALA A 130 1.31 -1.98 1.69
CA ALA A 130 0.93 -2.43 3.03
C ALA A 130 -0.16 -1.52 3.62
N VAL A 131 -0.02 -0.20 3.47
CA VAL A 131 -1.06 0.77 3.86
C VAL A 131 -2.34 0.56 3.07
N GLY A 132 -2.26 0.34 1.75
CA GLY A 132 -3.42 0.01 0.91
C GLY A 132 -4.15 -1.24 1.38
N ALA A 133 -3.43 -2.32 1.69
CA ALA A 133 -3.97 -3.56 2.23
C ALA A 133 -4.60 -3.34 3.63
N MET A 134 -3.93 -2.62 4.52
CA MET A 134 -4.49 -2.26 5.84
C MET A 134 -5.78 -1.44 5.69
N MET A 135 -5.85 -0.49 4.76
CA MET A 135 -7.08 0.26 4.48
C MET A 135 -8.22 -0.65 4.00
N CYS A 136 -7.94 -1.67 3.18
CA CYS A 136 -8.94 -2.70 2.85
C CYS A 136 -9.43 -3.45 4.09
N VAL A 137 -8.51 -3.85 4.98
CA VAL A 137 -8.85 -4.48 6.26
C VAL A 137 -9.77 -3.60 7.11
N LEU A 138 -9.45 -2.30 7.24
CA LEU A 138 -10.26 -1.33 7.97
C LEU A 138 -11.63 -1.10 7.33
N MET A 139 -11.76 -1.32 6.02
CA MET A 139 -13.03 -1.32 5.29
C MET A 139 -13.73 -2.69 5.31
N LYS A 140 -13.18 -3.68 6.02
CA LYS A 140 -13.65 -5.08 6.09
C LYS A 140 -13.66 -5.79 4.72
N ILE A 141 -12.71 -5.45 3.87
CA ILE A 141 -12.51 -6.06 2.55
C ILE A 141 -11.31 -7.02 2.64
N ARG A 142 -11.59 -8.30 2.44
CA ARG A 142 -10.64 -9.41 2.54
C ARG A 142 -10.56 -10.25 1.26
N GLU A 143 -11.23 -9.81 0.19
CA GLU A 143 -11.19 -10.48 -1.11
C GLU A 143 -9.79 -10.33 -1.75
N PRO A 144 -9.10 -11.42 -2.13
CA PRO A 144 -7.73 -11.37 -2.66
C PRO A 144 -7.56 -10.41 -3.84
N ASN A 145 -8.52 -10.39 -4.77
CA ASN A 145 -8.44 -9.52 -5.94
C ASN A 145 -8.59 -8.04 -5.58
N ALA A 146 -9.46 -7.71 -4.62
CA ALA A 146 -9.61 -6.34 -4.14
C ALA A 146 -8.35 -5.87 -3.40
N LEU A 147 -7.78 -6.74 -2.56
CA LEU A 147 -6.49 -6.52 -1.89
C LEU A 147 -5.36 -6.29 -2.89
N ALA A 148 -5.27 -7.12 -3.93
CA ALA A 148 -4.27 -6.98 -5.00
C ALA A 148 -4.39 -5.63 -5.73
N ARG A 149 -5.62 -5.15 -5.99
CA ARG A 149 -5.84 -3.85 -6.62
C ARG A 149 -5.57 -2.68 -5.68
N ALA A 150 -5.82 -2.82 -4.38
CA ALA A 150 -5.39 -1.84 -3.38
C ALA A 150 -3.86 -1.78 -3.28
N CYS A 151 -3.18 -2.92 -3.38
CA CYS A 151 -1.72 -2.97 -3.43
C CYS A 151 -1.18 -2.29 -4.71
N ASP A 152 -1.79 -2.52 -5.88
CA ASP A 152 -1.45 -1.82 -7.12
C ASP A 152 -1.55 -0.29 -6.95
N LEU A 153 -2.58 0.21 -6.24
CA LEU A 153 -2.71 1.64 -5.96
C LEU A 153 -1.55 2.17 -5.10
N GLY A 154 -1.17 1.44 -4.06
CA GLY A 154 -0.04 1.79 -3.20
C GLY A 154 1.26 1.89 -3.99
N VAL A 155 1.58 0.89 -4.83
CA VAL A 155 2.75 0.95 -5.70
C VAL A 155 2.67 2.14 -6.66
N ALA A 156 1.52 2.38 -7.29
CA ALA A 156 1.36 3.51 -8.20
C ALA A 156 1.66 4.86 -7.52
N MET A 157 1.16 5.07 -6.30
CA MET A 157 1.41 6.27 -5.51
C MET A 157 2.89 6.41 -5.15
N GLN A 158 3.54 5.33 -4.72
CA GLN A 158 4.95 5.41 -4.34
C GLN A 158 5.87 5.63 -5.53
N LEU A 159 5.63 4.99 -6.67
CA LEU A 159 6.36 5.28 -7.90
C LEU A 159 6.16 6.73 -8.35
N THR A 160 5.00 7.34 -8.08
CA THR A 160 4.76 8.77 -8.35
C THR A 160 5.59 9.66 -7.42
N ASN A 161 5.68 9.33 -6.13
CA ASN A 161 6.50 10.06 -5.17
C ASN A 161 7.98 9.99 -5.56
N ILE A 162 8.50 8.79 -5.81
CA ILE A 162 9.89 8.57 -6.25
C ILE A 162 10.17 9.37 -7.54
N ALA A 163 9.26 9.33 -8.52
CA ALA A 163 9.44 10.08 -9.75
C ALA A 163 9.48 11.61 -9.51
N ARG A 164 8.63 12.12 -8.60
CA ARG A 164 8.54 13.55 -8.26
C ARG A 164 9.77 14.05 -7.50
N ASP A 165 10.31 13.26 -6.60
CA ASP A 165 11.27 13.72 -5.59
C ASP A 165 12.73 13.33 -5.89
N VAL A 166 13.05 12.81 -7.09
CA VAL A 166 14.43 12.41 -7.49
C VAL A 166 15.51 13.44 -7.10
N GLY A 167 15.25 14.73 -7.30
CA GLY A 167 16.18 15.80 -6.92
C GLY A 167 16.33 15.99 -5.41
N GLU A 168 15.22 16.02 -4.69
CA GLU A 168 15.22 16.14 -3.22
C GLU A 168 15.90 14.93 -2.60
N ASP A 169 15.57 13.71 -3.05
CA ASP A 169 16.18 12.46 -2.60
C ASP A 169 17.71 12.48 -2.83
N ALA A 170 18.17 12.94 -4.01
CA ALA A 170 19.60 13.01 -4.31
C ALA A 170 20.35 13.99 -3.40
N LEU A 171 19.73 15.11 -3.01
CA LEU A 171 20.30 16.06 -2.05
C LEU A 171 20.43 15.47 -0.64
N GLU A 172 19.53 14.55 -0.28
CA GLU A 172 19.62 13.74 0.94
C GLU A 172 20.53 12.50 0.78
N ARG A 173 21.23 12.36 -0.34
CA ARG A 173 22.05 11.19 -0.72
C ARG A 173 21.27 9.87 -0.75
N ARG A 174 19.97 9.94 -1.03
CA ARG A 174 19.06 8.81 -1.25
C ARG A 174 18.84 8.58 -2.73
N ILE A 175 18.71 7.32 -3.14
CA ILE A 175 18.42 6.97 -4.54
C ILE A 175 17.42 5.81 -4.63
N TYR A 176 16.26 6.12 -5.18
CA TYR A 176 15.19 5.15 -5.46
C TYR A 176 15.06 4.81 -6.95
N LEU A 177 15.79 5.51 -7.83
CA LEU A 177 15.91 5.11 -9.23
C LEU A 177 16.63 3.75 -9.31
N PRO A 178 16.15 2.80 -10.13
CA PRO A 178 16.84 1.53 -10.34
C PRO A 178 18.30 1.73 -10.77
N LEU A 179 19.23 1.07 -10.07
CA LEU A 179 20.66 1.19 -10.35
C LEU A 179 21.03 0.60 -11.72
N ASP A 180 20.33 -0.43 -12.19
CA ASP A 180 20.48 -0.97 -13.53
C ASP A 180 20.22 0.10 -14.60
N TRP A 181 19.23 0.98 -14.41
CA TRP A 181 18.95 2.08 -15.33
C TRP A 181 20.03 3.16 -15.26
N MET A 182 20.53 3.48 -14.06
CA MET A 182 21.67 4.40 -13.89
C MET A 182 22.90 3.87 -14.65
N GLN A 183 23.21 2.59 -14.48
CA GLN A 183 24.31 1.91 -15.17
C GLN A 183 24.11 1.89 -16.70
N GLU A 184 22.90 1.56 -17.18
CA GLU A 184 22.54 1.62 -18.62
C GLU A 184 22.79 3.00 -19.23
N ALA A 185 22.60 4.06 -18.43
CA ALA A 185 22.82 5.45 -18.83
C ALA A 185 24.26 5.95 -18.63
N GLY A 186 25.15 5.13 -18.06
CA GLY A 186 26.52 5.52 -17.71
C GLY A 186 26.59 6.56 -16.59
N LEU A 187 25.63 6.54 -15.66
CA LEU A 187 25.57 7.45 -14.52
C LEU A 187 26.08 6.74 -13.25
N GLU A 188 27.15 7.29 -12.68
CA GLU A 188 27.65 6.87 -11.37
C GLU A 188 26.84 7.54 -10.25
N VAL A 189 26.42 6.75 -9.26
CA VAL A 189 25.53 7.20 -8.18
C VAL A 189 26.17 8.33 -7.36
N ASP A 190 27.42 8.17 -6.95
CA ASP A 190 28.08 9.18 -6.11
C ASP A 190 28.29 10.50 -6.87
N ALA A 191 28.63 10.43 -8.16
CA ALA A 191 28.70 11.61 -9.01
C ALA A 191 27.34 12.28 -9.22
N PHE A 192 26.26 11.50 -9.28
CA PHE A 192 24.90 12.02 -9.33
C PHE A 192 24.51 12.71 -8.03
N PHE A 193 24.90 12.20 -6.86
CA PHE A 193 24.69 12.88 -5.57
C PHE A 193 25.45 14.19 -5.46
N ASP A 194 26.70 14.21 -5.92
CA ASP A 194 27.54 15.41 -5.80
C ASP A 194 27.07 16.54 -6.74
N ASN A 195 26.41 16.20 -7.85
CA ASN A 195 25.88 17.17 -8.80
C ASN A 195 24.66 16.62 -9.55
N PRO A 196 23.47 16.57 -8.91
CA PRO A 196 22.28 16.07 -9.57
C PRO A 196 21.90 17.02 -10.70
N ARG A 197 21.80 16.49 -11.91
CA ARG A 197 21.43 17.27 -13.11
C ARG A 197 20.25 16.64 -13.83
N PRO A 198 19.34 17.45 -14.39
CA PRO A 198 18.18 16.97 -15.15
C PRO A 198 18.57 16.53 -16.58
N THR A 199 19.50 15.59 -16.68
CA THR A 199 19.96 15.04 -17.94
C THR A 199 18.81 14.33 -18.67
N LYS A 200 18.95 14.15 -19.99
CA LYS A 200 17.98 13.39 -20.78
C LYS A 200 17.77 11.97 -20.23
N ALA A 201 18.82 11.35 -19.72
CA ALA A 201 18.77 10.02 -19.11
C ALA A 201 17.91 10.00 -17.84
N VAL A 202 18.12 10.94 -16.92
CA VAL A 202 17.31 11.05 -15.68
C VAL A 202 15.83 11.27 -16.02
N ARG A 203 15.53 12.21 -16.94
CA ARG A 203 14.15 12.46 -17.40
C ARG A 203 13.51 11.22 -18.01
N GLN A 204 14.28 10.41 -18.73
CA GLN A 204 13.80 9.15 -19.30
C GLN A 204 13.47 8.11 -18.20
N MET A 205 14.26 8.04 -17.13
CA MET A 205 13.99 7.17 -15.98
C MET A 205 12.73 7.60 -15.22
N VAL A 206 12.58 8.91 -14.96
CA VAL A 206 11.36 9.50 -14.38
C VAL A 206 10.13 9.15 -15.23
N ARG A 207 10.25 9.30 -16.56
CA ARG A 207 9.18 8.89 -17.49
C ARG A 207 8.86 7.40 -17.41
N ARG A 208 9.86 6.52 -17.33
CA ARG A 208 9.67 5.06 -17.18
C ARG A 208 8.91 4.74 -15.89
N LEU A 209 9.25 5.37 -14.77
CA LEU A 209 8.52 5.21 -13.50
C LEU A 209 7.07 5.65 -13.61
N LEU A 210 6.80 6.81 -14.21
CA LEU A 210 5.44 7.32 -14.36
C LEU A 210 4.60 6.47 -15.33
N MET A 211 5.21 5.86 -16.35
CA MET A 211 4.51 4.89 -17.20
C MET A 211 4.03 3.68 -16.41
N GLU A 212 4.88 3.11 -15.56
CA GLU A 212 4.51 1.99 -14.69
C GLU A 212 3.47 2.40 -13.64
N SER A 213 3.63 3.57 -13.03
CA SER A 213 2.64 4.13 -12.12
C SER A 213 1.28 4.29 -12.78
N ASN A 214 1.22 4.85 -14.00
CA ASN A 214 -0.03 5.03 -14.75
C ASN A 214 -0.72 3.70 -15.09
N ARG A 215 0.06 2.68 -15.46
CA ARG A 215 -0.46 1.31 -15.67
C ARG A 215 -1.10 0.75 -14.40
N LEU A 216 -0.48 0.99 -13.25
CA LEU A 216 -0.97 0.52 -11.96
C LEU A 216 -2.17 1.32 -11.45
N TYR A 217 -2.23 2.63 -11.68
CA TYR A 217 -3.44 3.42 -11.41
C TYR A 217 -4.64 2.86 -12.18
N TYR A 218 -4.48 2.59 -13.49
CA TYR A 218 -5.55 1.98 -14.28
C TYR A 218 -5.98 0.61 -13.74
N ARG A 219 -5.02 -0.26 -13.37
CA ARG A 219 -5.34 -1.55 -12.76
C ARG A 219 -6.11 -1.39 -11.46
N SER A 220 -5.65 -0.51 -10.57
CA SER A 220 -6.21 -0.32 -9.24
C SER A 220 -7.67 0.14 -9.24
N GLU A 221 -8.09 0.92 -10.24
CA GLU A 221 -9.46 1.43 -10.34
C GLU A 221 -10.50 0.31 -10.37
N ALA A 222 -10.17 -0.85 -10.93
CA ALA A 222 -11.05 -2.02 -10.95
C ALA A 222 -11.43 -2.49 -9.53
N GLY A 223 -10.52 -2.35 -8.56
CA GLY A 223 -10.73 -2.73 -7.16
C GLY A 223 -11.60 -1.76 -6.38
N ILE A 224 -11.69 -0.49 -6.78
CA ILE A 224 -12.45 0.54 -6.04
C ILE A 224 -13.95 0.18 -6.00
N SER A 225 -14.46 -0.45 -7.05
CA SER A 225 -15.83 -0.97 -7.12
C SER A 225 -16.15 -2.05 -6.06
N LYS A 226 -15.15 -2.69 -5.44
CA LYS A 226 -15.34 -3.67 -4.37
C LYS A 226 -15.41 -3.04 -2.99
N LEU A 227 -15.06 -1.77 -2.86
CA LEU A 227 -15.04 -1.08 -1.59
C LEU A 227 -16.46 -0.65 -1.17
N PRO A 228 -16.70 -0.46 0.14
CA PRO A 228 -17.95 0.10 0.63
C PRO A 228 -18.24 1.45 -0.02
N LEU A 229 -19.50 1.68 -0.42
CA LEU A 229 -19.89 2.85 -1.21
C LEU A 229 -19.44 4.18 -0.57
N GLY A 230 -19.58 4.29 0.75
CA GLY A 230 -19.18 5.48 1.51
C GLY A 230 -17.68 5.80 1.48
N SER A 231 -16.83 4.85 1.07
CA SER A 231 -15.38 5.00 1.01
C SER A 231 -14.86 5.22 -0.41
N ARG A 232 -15.64 4.86 -1.45
CA ARG A 232 -15.19 4.90 -2.86
C ARG A 232 -14.76 6.28 -3.31
N THR A 233 -15.54 7.31 -2.99
CA THR A 233 -15.22 8.70 -3.36
C THR A 233 -13.87 9.13 -2.79
N GLY A 234 -13.58 8.80 -1.53
CA GLY A 234 -12.30 9.12 -0.90
C GLY A 234 -11.12 8.42 -1.57
N ILE A 235 -11.28 7.15 -1.94
CA ILE A 235 -10.23 6.38 -2.63
C ILE A 235 -10.02 6.85 -4.07
N TYR A 236 -11.09 7.16 -4.81
CA TYR A 236 -10.98 7.80 -6.12
C TYR A 236 -10.28 9.16 -6.03
N ALA A 237 -10.60 9.96 -5.01
CA ALA A 237 -9.96 11.27 -4.80
C ALA A 237 -8.47 11.12 -4.56
N ALA A 238 -8.06 10.22 -3.65
CA ALA A 238 -6.66 9.91 -3.41
C ALA A 238 -5.95 9.49 -4.72
N ARG A 239 -6.54 8.56 -5.48
CA ARG A 239 -6.02 8.11 -6.78
C ARG A 239 -5.86 9.25 -7.79
N TYR A 240 -6.84 10.15 -7.92
CA TYR A 240 -6.77 11.22 -8.93
C TYR A 240 -5.83 12.34 -8.51
N ILE A 241 -5.78 12.68 -7.22
CA ILE A 241 -4.85 13.67 -6.69
C ILE A 241 -3.40 13.20 -6.92
N TYR A 242 -3.09 11.96 -6.56
CA TYR A 242 -1.74 11.43 -6.72
C TYR A 242 -1.35 11.27 -8.18
N ALA A 243 -2.20 10.72 -9.04
CA ALA A 243 -1.89 10.66 -10.48
C ALA A 243 -1.75 12.05 -11.13
N GLY A 244 -2.45 13.05 -10.59
CA GLY A 244 -2.32 14.45 -10.99
C GLY A 244 -0.90 14.99 -10.78
N ILE A 245 -0.21 14.57 -9.71
CA ILE A 245 1.20 14.90 -9.49
C ILE A 245 2.06 14.38 -10.64
N GLY A 246 1.83 13.14 -11.08
CA GLY A 246 2.53 12.58 -12.24
C GLY A 246 2.26 13.36 -13.54
N SER A 247 1.04 13.89 -13.72
CA SER A 247 0.72 14.76 -14.85
C SER A 247 1.45 16.10 -14.80
N GLU A 248 1.62 16.68 -13.62
CA GLU A 248 2.44 17.89 -13.43
C GLU A 248 3.93 17.63 -13.72
N VAL A 249 4.48 16.51 -13.24
CA VAL A 249 5.86 16.11 -13.59
C VAL A 249 6.03 15.95 -15.11
N GLN A 250 5.03 15.36 -15.78
CA GLN A 250 5.03 15.25 -17.23
C GLN A 250 4.96 16.62 -17.92
N ALA A 251 4.15 17.56 -17.41
CA ALA A 251 4.02 18.91 -17.95
C ALA A 251 5.33 19.72 -17.82
N LEU A 252 6.11 19.46 -16.77
CA LEU A 252 7.47 20.00 -16.59
C LEU A 252 8.54 19.30 -17.46
N GLY A 253 8.13 18.39 -18.35
CA GLY A 253 9.05 17.65 -19.21
C GLY A 253 9.89 16.63 -18.45
N TYR A 254 9.34 16.07 -17.37
CA TYR A 254 9.99 15.11 -16.47
C TYR A 254 11.22 15.67 -15.75
N GLU A 255 11.30 16.99 -15.62
CA GLU A 255 12.30 17.66 -14.80
C GLU A 255 11.85 17.60 -13.35
N THR A 256 12.61 16.87 -12.51
CA THR A 256 12.34 16.72 -11.08
C THR A 256 13.59 16.95 -10.22
N ILE A 257 14.61 17.57 -10.82
CA ILE A 257 15.88 17.85 -10.13
C ILE A 257 15.88 19.26 -9.57
N THR A 258 15.50 20.23 -10.40
CA THR A 258 15.49 21.65 -10.02
C THR A 258 14.09 22.18 -9.74
N GLN A 259 13.06 21.48 -10.23
CA GLN A 259 11.68 21.87 -10.06
C GLN A 259 10.90 20.77 -9.37
N ARG A 260 10.01 21.17 -8.48
CA ARG A 260 9.08 20.26 -7.83
C ARG A 260 7.67 20.45 -8.34
N ALA A 261 7.05 19.35 -8.75
CA ALA A 261 5.66 19.34 -9.19
C ALA A 261 4.71 19.54 -8.01
N HIS A 262 3.85 20.55 -8.10
CA HIS A 262 2.82 20.84 -7.11
C HIS A 262 1.44 20.94 -7.75
N THR A 263 0.44 20.32 -7.12
CA THR A 263 -0.96 20.44 -7.53
C THR A 263 -1.65 21.60 -6.80
N ASN A 264 -2.42 22.41 -7.52
CA ASN A 264 -3.15 23.55 -6.96
C ASN A 264 -4.54 23.17 -6.43
N LYS A 265 -5.19 24.09 -5.70
CA LYS A 265 -6.51 23.85 -5.07
C LYS A 265 -7.62 23.60 -6.10
N LEU A 266 -7.59 24.27 -7.25
CA LEU A 266 -8.61 24.11 -8.31
C LEU A 266 -8.54 22.73 -8.95
N GLN A 267 -7.33 22.23 -9.22
CA GLN A 267 -7.12 20.87 -9.70
C GLN A 267 -7.65 19.83 -8.72
N LYS A 268 -7.34 19.99 -7.43
CA LYS A 268 -7.87 19.12 -6.36
C LYS A 268 -9.39 19.10 -6.31
N LEU A 269 -10.04 20.26 -6.50
CA LEU A 269 -11.50 20.35 -6.56
C LEU A 269 -12.06 19.63 -7.80
N GLY A 270 -11.42 19.80 -8.97
CA GLY A 270 -11.80 19.09 -10.19
C GLY A 270 -11.67 17.57 -10.07
N TRP A 271 -10.60 17.09 -9.42
CA TRP A 271 -10.42 15.66 -9.14
C TRP A 271 -11.44 15.13 -8.13
N LEU A 272 -11.83 15.92 -7.11
CA LEU A 272 -12.90 15.55 -6.20
C LEU A 272 -14.24 15.40 -6.95
N ALA A 273 -14.58 16.36 -7.82
CA ALA A 273 -15.78 16.28 -8.66
C ALA A 273 -15.76 15.03 -9.55
N ARG A 274 -14.62 14.75 -10.20
CA ARG A 274 -14.40 13.51 -10.98
C ARG A 274 -14.57 12.26 -10.12
N SER A 275 -14.12 12.28 -8.87
CA SER A 275 -14.23 11.14 -7.94
C SER A 275 -15.69 10.79 -7.61
N ILE A 276 -16.53 11.81 -7.45
CA ILE A 276 -17.96 11.64 -7.23
C ILE A 276 -18.60 11.01 -8.47
N LEU A 277 -18.27 11.51 -9.67
CA LEU A 277 -18.76 10.94 -10.93
C LEU A 277 -18.31 9.48 -11.10
N SER A 278 -17.02 9.19 -10.93
CA SER A 278 -16.48 7.83 -11.02
C SER A 278 -17.13 6.88 -10.01
N THR A 279 -17.47 7.37 -8.82
CA THR A 279 -18.22 6.59 -7.82
C THR A 279 -19.61 6.23 -8.34
N GLY A 280 -20.33 7.18 -8.92
CA GLY A 280 -21.64 6.93 -9.58
C GLY A 280 -21.52 5.91 -10.71
N VAL A 281 -20.52 6.06 -11.59
CA VAL A 281 -20.25 5.13 -12.69
C VAL A 281 -19.94 3.72 -12.16
N SER A 282 -19.17 3.60 -11.07
CA SER A 282 -18.80 2.31 -10.46
C SER A 282 -19.98 1.53 -9.86
N ILE A 283 -21.15 2.16 -9.69
CA ILE A 283 -22.38 1.50 -9.23
C ILE A 283 -23.10 0.86 -10.41
N ALA A 284 -23.09 1.51 -11.58
CA ALA A 284 -23.88 1.10 -12.74
C ALA A 284 -23.09 0.22 -13.74
N MET A 285 -21.78 0.37 -13.81
CA MET A 285 -20.95 -0.34 -14.78
C MET A 285 -20.64 -1.78 -14.37
N PRO A 286 -20.50 -2.71 -15.33
CA PRO A 286 -20.07 -4.06 -15.05
C PRO A 286 -18.65 -4.08 -14.49
N GLN A 287 -18.35 -5.12 -13.73
CA GLN A 287 -17.06 -5.30 -13.10
C GLN A 287 -15.96 -5.53 -14.16
N SER A 288 -14.88 -4.75 -14.10
CA SER A 288 -13.75 -4.89 -15.02
C SER A 288 -13.02 -6.22 -14.82
N ALA A 289 -12.71 -6.92 -15.92
CA ALA A 289 -11.89 -8.14 -15.91
C ALA A 289 -10.48 -7.89 -15.35
N VAL A 290 -10.00 -6.64 -15.39
CA VAL A 290 -8.72 -6.22 -14.79
C VAL A 290 -8.69 -6.46 -13.28
N LEU A 291 -9.85 -6.59 -12.61
CA LEU A 291 -9.88 -6.99 -11.21
C LEU A 291 -9.18 -8.33 -10.98
N TYR A 292 -9.28 -9.27 -11.92
CA TYR A 292 -8.73 -10.63 -11.79
C TYR A 292 -7.31 -10.78 -12.34
N ALA A 293 -6.68 -9.68 -12.78
CA ALA A 293 -5.29 -9.73 -13.20
C ALA A 293 -4.40 -10.18 -12.04
N LYS A 294 -3.39 -11.02 -12.33
CA LYS A 294 -2.45 -11.50 -11.30
C LYS A 294 -1.85 -10.31 -10.52
N PRO A 295 -1.74 -10.42 -9.19
CA PRO A 295 -1.04 -9.43 -8.39
C PRO A 295 0.41 -9.29 -8.87
N LEU A 296 1.04 -8.16 -8.56
CA LEU A 296 2.50 -8.04 -8.66
C LEU A 296 3.13 -9.08 -7.72
N GLN A 297 4.25 -9.66 -8.12
CA GLN A 297 4.91 -10.70 -7.32
C GLN A 297 5.31 -10.15 -5.95
N GLU A 298 5.78 -8.91 -5.94
CA GLU A 298 6.28 -8.19 -4.78
C GLU A 298 5.19 -7.89 -3.74
N VAL A 299 3.92 -7.88 -4.13
CA VAL A 299 2.80 -7.60 -3.20
C VAL A 299 2.04 -8.87 -2.80
N GLN A 300 2.40 -10.04 -3.35
CA GLN A 300 1.67 -11.29 -3.14
C GLN A 300 1.58 -11.64 -1.65
N PHE A 301 2.67 -11.46 -0.89
CA PHE A 301 2.70 -11.76 0.55
C PHE A 301 1.70 -10.92 1.36
N LEU A 302 1.46 -9.66 0.99
CA LEU A 302 0.45 -8.80 1.62
C LEU A 302 -0.96 -9.30 1.33
N VAL A 303 -1.20 -9.70 0.07
CA VAL A 303 -2.49 -10.26 -0.35
C VAL A 303 -2.77 -11.56 0.40
N ASP A 304 -1.79 -12.46 0.48
CA ASP A 304 -1.92 -13.76 1.15
C ASP A 304 -2.16 -13.61 2.66
N ALA A 305 -1.46 -12.67 3.30
CA ALA A 305 -1.65 -12.41 4.72
C ALA A 305 -3.01 -11.77 5.05
N ALA A 306 -3.51 -10.90 4.16
CA ALA A 306 -4.74 -10.15 4.41
C ALA A 306 -5.99 -10.86 3.91
N ALA A 307 -5.86 -11.76 2.96
CA ALA A 307 -6.98 -12.52 2.44
C ALA A 307 -7.58 -13.41 3.52
N GLU A 308 -8.90 -13.38 3.64
CA GLU A 308 -9.57 -14.49 4.31
C GLU A 308 -9.36 -15.71 3.41
N GLN A 309 -8.69 -16.74 3.93
CA GLN A 309 -8.71 -18.05 3.28
C GLN A 309 -10.19 -18.39 3.14
N ALA A 310 -10.67 -18.54 1.90
CA ALA A 310 -12.03 -18.95 1.64
C ALA A 310 -12.23 -20.37 2.21
N SER A 311 -12.54 -20.45 3.50
CA SER A 311 -12.69 -21.69 4.28
C SER A 311 -14.01 -22.38 3.96
N GLY A 312 -14.42 -22.43 2.68
CA GLY A 312 -15.73 -22.95 2.31
C GLY A 312 -15.96 -23.35 0.86
N LYS A 313 -14.98 -23.21 -0.05
CA LYS A 313 -15.17 -23.66 -1.46
C LYS A 313 -14.27 -24.80 -1.93
N ARG A 314 -13.14 -25.07 -1.26
CA ARG A 314 -12.33 -26.28 -1.55
C ARG A 314 -12.87 -27.55 -0.89
N ASP A 315 -13.55 -27.40 0.23
CA ASP A 315 -13.96 -28.55 1.05
C ASP A 315 -15.09 -29.38 0.42
N TRP A 316 -16.02 -28.77 -0.32
CA TRP A 316 -17.13 -29.51 -0.94
C TRP A 316 -16.72 -30.30 -2.18
N SER A 317 -15.90 -29.72 -3.05
CA SER A 317 -15.39 -30.41 -4.24
C SER A 317 -14.48 -31.58 -3.86
N ASP A 318 -13.59 -31.37 -2.90
CA ASP A 318 -12.64 -32.40 -2.47
C ASP A 318 -13.35 -33.53 -1.72
N LYS A 319 -14.35 -33.20 -0.88
CA LYS A 319 -15.23 -34.19 -0.25
C LYS A 319 -16.05 -35.00 -1.25
N ILE A 320 -16.56 -34.38 -2.32
CA ILE A 320 -17.29 -35.11 -3.38
C ILE A 320 -16.34 -36.01 -4.16
N VAL A 321 -15.15 -35.54 -4.51
CA VAL A 321 -14.16 -36.36 -5.23
C VAL A 321 -13.75 -37.56 -4.39
N LEU A 322 -13.48 -37.36 -3.09
CA LEU A 322 -13.17 -38.45 -2.16
C LEU A 322 -14.35 -39.42 -1.97
N ALA A 323 -15.58 -38.91 -1.84
CA ALA A 323 -16.77 -39.76 -1.73
C ALA A 323 -17.02 -40.59 -3.00
N MET A 324 -16.83 -39.99 -4.18
CA MET A 324 -16.94 -40.69 -5.46
C MET A 324 -15.83 -41.73 -5.66
N GLN A 325 -14.63 -41.46 -5.15
CA GLN A 325 -13.50 -42.39 -5.20
C GLN A 325 -13.73 -43.60 -4.28
N GLN A 326 -14.23 -43.38 -3.05
CA GLN A 326 -14.60 -44.46 -2.12
C GLN A 326 -15.74 -45.33 -2.64
N LEU A 327 -16.75 -44.72 -3.31
CA LEU A 327 -17.82 -45.49 -3.96
C LEU A 327 -17.29 -46.38 -5.09
N ARG A 328 -16.36 -45.87 -5.92
CA ARG A 328 -15.73 -46.65 -6.98
C ARG A 328 -14.88 -47.80 -6.44
N GLU A 329 -14.11 -47.57 -5.38
CA GLU A 329 -13.31 -48.60 -4.73
C GLU A 329 -14.20 -49.68 -4.07
N GLY A 330 -15.32 -49.28 -3.47
CA GLY A 330 -16.33 -50.18 -2.90
C GLY A 330 -17.04 -51.05 -3.94
N ASP A 331 -17.36 -50.50 -5.12
CA ASP A 331 -17.98 -51.25 -6.22
C ASP A 331 -16.99 -52.23 -6.87
N ILE A 332 -15.70 -51.85 -6.99
CA ILE A 332 -14.65 -52.75 -7.48
C ILE A 332 -14.43 -53.92 -6.50
N ALA A 333 -14.45 -53.66 -5.19
CA ALA A 333 -14.34 -54.69 -4.16
C ALA A 333 -15.55 -55.65 -4.13
N LYS A 334 -16.77 -55.14 -4.33
CA LYS A 334 -17.97 -55.98 -4.45
C LYS A 334 -17.97 -56.83 -5.71
N ASN A 335 -17.62 -56.28 -6.86
CA ASN A 335 -17.58 -57.03 -8.12
C ASN A 335 -16.47 -58.09 -8.17
N SER A 336 -15.35 -57.88 -7.48
CA SER A 336 -14.29 -58.90 -7.36
C SER A 336 -14.63 -60.04 -6.39
N SER A 337 -15.57 -59.83 -5.47
CA SER A 337 -16.08 -60.88 -4.56
C SER A 337 -17.17 -61.77 -5.17
N LEU A 338 -17.77 -61.37 -6.31
CA LEU A 338 -18.79 -62.14 -7.04
C LEU A 338 -18.22 -63.07 -8.12
N VAL A 339 -16.90 -63.05 -8.34
CA VAL A 339 -16.19 -63.85 -9.36
C VAL A 339 -15.29 -64.92 -8.73
N ARG A 340 -15.57 -65.34 -7.48
CA ARG A 340 -14.88 -66.48 -6.83
C ARG A 340 -15.84 -67.59 -6.48
#